data_AF-A0A3B3T5U8-F1
#
_entry.id   AF-A0A3B3T5U8-F1
#
_cell.length_a   1.000
_cell.length_b   1.000
_cell.length_c   1.000
_cell.angle_alpha   90.00
_cell.angle_beta   90.00
_cell.angle_gamma   90.00
#
_symmetry.space_group_name_H-M   'P 1'
#
loop_
_entity.id
_entity.type
_entity.pdbx_description
1 polymer ?
#
loop_
_entity_poly.entity_id
_entity_poly.type
_entity_poly.pdbx_seq_one_letter_code
_entity_poly.pdbx_strand_id
1 'polypeptide(L)'
;MSAAQDGGPATLPCVLITSCDPGFKEGDLVKQILGVSILPEPAQQQGAVCWYPWTINNKYYTADVSLCVVPSTFQMTGDIAKAVQAFIIYFDSRESGGLSGVLPWLPVVEELAPEILILVCDHVLDSGVSRHQAQQWCLSHTFELVELNPEDLPDEDDDFPESTGVKRIVQALNANVWSTVEMKEGRVEVFIAMSHSSLKVEHPSSPRPPAEGASGNKAEERTEMAANAEPGNNILDPTIDVDIQELASLTTGDADVENFERLFTKLKEMKDKASSLPHEERKVHAEKVAKAFWMAIGGDQDEIEGLSSGEDS
;
A
#
# COMPACT_ATOMS: atom_id res chain seq x y z
N MET A 1 25.93 -45.27 17.53
CA MET A 1 24.74 -44.80 16.79
C MET A 1 24.89 -43.31 16.60
N SER A 2 25.30 -42.90 15.40
CA SER A 2 25.42 -41.48 15.03
C SER A 2 24.25 -41.19 14.11
N ALA A 3 23.39 -40.27 14.52
CA ALA A 3 22.26 -39.82 13.72
C ALA A 3 22.81 -39.12 12.49
N ALA A 4 22.55 -39.70 11.31
CA ALA A 4 22.77 -39.01 10.05
C ALA A 4 21.84 -37.79 10.03
N GLN A 5 22.43 -36.60 9.93
CA GLN A 5 21.70 -35.39 9.56
C GLN A 5 21.15 -35.62 8.16
N ASP A 6 19.84 -35.56 8.03
CA ASP A 6 19.11 -35.62 6.77
C ASP A 6 19.31 -34.28 6.04
N GLY A 7 20.44 -34.18 5.33
CA GLY A 7 20.81 -33.01 4.53
C GLY A 7 20.11 -33.04 3.17
N GLY A 8 18.78 -32.91 3.16
CA GLY A 8 18.07 -32.51 1.96
C GLY A 8 18.48 -31.08 1.56
N PRO A 9 18.51 -30.73 0.26
CA PRO A 9 18.77 -29.35 -0.15
C PRO A 9 17.73 -28.44 0.53
N ALA A 10 18.21 -27.38 1.19
CA ALA A 10 17.32 -26.42 1.83
C ALA A 10 16.39 -25.81 0.78
N THR A 11 15.08 -25.97 0.97
CA THR A 11 14.06 -25.36 0.11
C THR A 11 14.09 -23.86 0.30
N LEU A 12 14.40 -23.11 -0.75
CA LEU A 12 14.36 -21.64 -0.73
C LEU A 12 12.93 -21.16 -0.46
N PRO A 13 12.74 -20.02 0.25
CA PRO A 13 11.44 -19.40 0.34
C PRO A 13 10.97 -19.01 -1.06
N CYS A 14 9.66 -19.04 -1.28
CA CYS A 14 9.08 -18.79 -2.58
C CYS A 14 7.94 -17.78 -2.58
N VAL A 15 7.87 -17.06 -3.70
CA VAL A 15 6.71 -16.29 -4.13
C VAL A 15 5.88 -17.21 -5.00
N LEU A 16 4.70 -17.60 -4.54
CA LEU A 16 3.77 -18.36 -5.38
C LEU A 16 3.08 -17.39 -6.34
N ILE A 17 3.16 -17.68 -7.63
CA ILE A 17 2.53 -16.90 -8.70
C ILE A 17 1.54 -17.80 -9.45
N THR A 18 0.30 -17.33 -9.61
CA THR A 18 -0.74 -18.07 -10.31
C THR A 18 -1.71 -17.13 -11.04
N SER A 19 -2.55 -17.67 -11.92
CA SER A 19 -3.53 -16.91 -12.68
C SER A 19 -4.89 -17.60 -12.71
N CYS A 20 -5.95 -16.81 -12.57
CA CYS A 20 -7.33 -17.22 -12.82
C CYS A 20 -7.71 -17.10 -14.31
N ASP A 21 -6.94 -16.34 -15.08
CA ASP A 21 -7.15 -16.13 -16.52
C ASP A 21 -6.26 -17.08 -17.34
N PRO A 22 -6.83 -17.97 -18.17
CA PRO A 22 -6.04 -18.86 -19.04
C PRO A 22 -5.29 -18.13 -20.16
N GLY A 23 -5.72 -16.90 -20.50
CA GLY A 23 -5.07 -16.02 -21.47
C GLY A 23 -3.80 -15.39 -20.92
N PHE A 24 -3.74 -15.14 -19.61
CA PHE A 24 -2.56 -14.59 -18.96
C PHE A 24 -1.42 -15.61 -18.91
N LYS A 25 -0.18 -15.12 -19.03
CA LYS A 25 1.03 -15.94 -18.95
C LYS A 25 1.81 -15.52 -17.71
N GLU A 26 1.78 -16.35 -16.68
CA GLU A 26 2.48 -16.10 -15.42
C GLU A 26 3.99 -15.90 -15.65
N GLY A 27 4.55 -16.58 -16.66
CA GLY A 27 5.93 -16.39 -17.09
C GLY A 27 6.25 -14.96 -17.55
N ASP A 28 5.30 -14.22 -18.10
CA ASP A 28 5.51 -12.80 -18.46
C ASP A 28 5.59 -11.91 -17.23
N LEU A 29 4.86 -12.22 -16.16
CA LEU A 29 4.99 -11.52 -14.88
C LEU A 29 6.33 -11.88 -14.21
N VAL A 30 6.71 -13.15 -14.19
CA VAL A 30 8.03 -13.60 -13.70
C VAL A 30 9.15 -12.86 -14.42
N LYS A 31 9.10 -12.80 -15.75
CA LYS A 31 10.08 -12.10 -16.58
C LYS A 31 10.21 -10.61 -16.20
N GLN A 32 9.09 -9.95 -15.93
CA GLN A 32 9.08 -8.55 -15.50
C GLN A 32 9.61 -8.37 -14.07
N ILE A 33 9.25 -9.24 -13.13
CA ILE A 33 9.79 -9.21 -11.74
C ILE A 33 11.30 -9.43 -11.74
N LEU A 34 11.81 -10.35 -12.57
CA LEU A 34 13.24 -10.60 -12.74
C LEU A 34 13.98 -9.44 -13.44
N GLY A 35 13.25 -8.51 -14.08
CA GLY A 35 13.85 -7.41 -14.84
C GLY A 35 14.61 -7.86 -16.09
N VAL A 36 14.19 -8.95 -16.73
CA VAL A 36 14.87 -9.54 -17.90
C VAL A 36 14.01 -9.45 -19.16
N SER A 37 14.65 -9.40 -20.34
CA SER A 37 13.93 -9.31 -21.62
C SER A 37 13.43 -10.67 -22.13
N ILE A 38 14.07 -11.76 -21.71
CA ILE A 38 13.75 -13.14 -22.07
C ILE A 38 13.68 -13.93 -20.77
N LEU A 39 12.58 -14.66 -20.57
CA LEU A 39 12.43 -15.53 -19.40
C LEU A 39 13.48 -16.65 -19.48
N PRO A 40 14.33 -16.85 -18.46
CA PRO A 40 15.27 -17.96 -18.42
C PRO A 40 14.55 -19.30 -18.30
N GLU A 41 15.23 -20.39 -18.63
CA GLU A 41 14.74 -21.73 -18.30
C GLU A 41 14.58 -21.88 -16.77
N PRO A 42 13.52 -22.56 -16.31
CA PRO A 42 13.31 -22.77 -14.88
C PRO A 42 14.44 -23.61 -14.29
N ALA A 43 14.90 -23.25 -13.09
CA ALA A 43 15.94 -24.02 -12.38
C ALA A 43 15.43 -25.40 -11.94
N GLN A 44 14.12 -25.50 -11.72
CA GLN A 44 13.42 -26.74 -11.43
C GLN A 44 12.05 -26.71 -12.10
N GLN A 45 11.60 -27.86 -12.60
CA GLN A 45 10.25 -28.02 -13.15
C GLN A 45 9.68 -29.38 -12.73
N GLN A 46 8.42 -29.37 -12.28
CA GLN A 46 7.70 -30.57 -11.89
C GLN A 46 6.30 -30.51 -12.48
N GLY A 47 6.09 -31.27 -13.57
CA GLY A 47 4.86 -31.15 -14.34
C GLY A 47 4.71 -29.75 -14.93
N ALA A 48 3.65 -29.04 -14.54
CA ALA A 48 3.41 -27.65 -14.95
C ALA A 48 3.89 -26.60 -13.95
N VAL A 49 4.44 -27.02 -12.79
CA VAL A 49 5.02 -26.11 -11.81
C VAL A 49 6.46 -25.80 -12.21
N CYS A 50 6.80 -24.51 -12.22
CA CYS A 50 8.12 -24.02 -12.63
C CYS A 50 8.70 -23.09 -11.57
N TRP A 51 9.99 -23.24 -11.28
CA TRP A 51 10.71 -22.43 -10.29
C TRP A 51 11.81 -21.61 -10.98
N TYR A 52 11.77 -20.30 -10.76
CA TYR A 52 12.76 -19.36 -11.27
C TYR A 52 13.50 -18.72 -10.10
N PRO A 53 14.83 -18.88 -10.01
CA PRO A 53 15.61 -18.30 -8.93
C PRO A 53 15.64 -16.77 -9.06
N TRP A 54 15.52 -16.09 -7.92
CA TRP A 54 15.59 -14.64 -7.82
C TRP A 54 16.35 -14.24 -6.57
N THR A 55 17.42 -13.47 -6.74
CA THR A 55 18.16 -12.90 -5.61
C THR A 55 17.70 -11.47 -5.38
N ILE A 56 17.07 -11.24 -4.24
CA ILE A 56 16.83 -9.89 -3.74
C ILE A 56 18.16 -9.35 -3.23
N ASN A 57 18.55 -8.19 -3.74
CA ASN A 57 19.79 -7.53 -3.36
C ASN A 57 19.54 -6.03 -3.25
N ASN A 58 19.06 -5.61 -2.07
CA ASN A 58 18.68 -4.22 -1.83
C ASN A 58 19.71 -3.50 -0.96
N LYS A 59 19.40 -2.28 -0.53
CA LYS A 59 20.30 -1.45 0.27
C LYS A 59 20.69 -2.15 1.59
N TYR A 60 19.80 -2.96 2.16
CA TYR A 60 19.87 -3.47 3.53
C TYR A 60 20.32 -4.92 3.62
N TYR A 61 19.84 -5.78 2.72
CA TYR A 61 20.08 -7.23 2.78
C TYR A 61 20.21 -7.86 1.39
N THR A 62 20.68 -9.11 1.38
CA THR A 62 20.53 -10.06 0.27
C THR A 62 19.64 -11.22 0.70
N ALA A 63 18.82 -11.77 -0.19
CA ALA A 63 18.04 -12.97 0.08
C ALA A 63 17.82 -13.75 -1.21
N ASP A 64 18.03 -15.07 -1.15
CA ASP A 64 17.70 -15.95 -2.26
C ASP A 64 16.26 -16.47 -2.12
N VAL A 65 15.46 -16.19 -3.14
CA VAL A 65 14.02 -16.49 -3.21
C VAL A 65 13.75 -17.22 -4.52
N SER A 66 12.70 -18.04 -4.57
CA SER A 66 12.22 -18.64 -5.81
C SER A 66 10.87 -18.06 -6.23
N LEU A 67 10.74 -17.62 -7.47
CA LEU A 67 9.44 -17.35 -8.07
C LEU A 67 8.87 -18.69 -8.55
N CYS A 68 7.79 -19.15 -7.92
CA CYS A 68 7.19 -20.46 -8.15
C CYS A 68 5.85 -20.29 -8.86
N VAL A 69 5.79 -20.66 -10.14
CA VAL A 69 4.54 -20.62 -10.91
C VAL A 69 3.76 -21.89 -10.64
N VAL A 70 2.59 -21.78 -10.01
CA VAL A 70 1.71 -22.90 -9.66
C VAL A 70 0.35 -22.69 -10.35
N PRO A 71 0.11 -23.29 -11.53
CA PRO A 71 -1.12 -23.06 -12.31
C PRO A 71 -2.43 -23.43 -11.61
N SER A 72 -2.41 -24.30 -10.59
CA SER A 72 -3.62 -24.73 -9.90
C SER A 72 -3.35 -25.25 -8.50
N THR A 73 -4.34 -25.12 -7.61
CA THR A 73 -4.31 -25.69 -6.26
C THR A 73 -4.08 -27.21 -6.27
N PHE A 74 -4.46 -27.92 -7.33
CA PHE A 74 -4.18 -29.36 -7.48
C PHE A 74 -2.69 -29.72 -7.57
N GLN A 75 -1.85 -28.73 -7.86
CA GLN A 75 -0.39 -28.90 -7.97
C GLN A 75 0.34 -28.44 -6.70
N MET A 76 -0.41 -27.99 -5.69
CA MET A 76 0.17 -27.70 -4.38
C MET A 76 0.67 -28.98 -3.72
N THR A 77 1.95 -28.98 -3.38
CA THR A 77 2.60 -30.05 -2.62
C THR A 77 2.95 -29.54 -1.22
N GLY A 78 3.21 -30.47 -0.29
CA GLY A 78 3.67 -30.11 1.06
C GLY A 78 4.99 -29.34 1.06
N ASP A 79 5.85 -29.54 0.06
CA ASP A 79 7.12 -28.83 -0.06
C ASP A 79 6.92 -27.41 -0.57
N ILE A 80 6.00 -27.19 -1.53
CA ILE A 80 5.59 -25.85 -1.96
C ILE A 80 4.97 -25.11 -0.78
N ALA A 81 3.99 -25.73 -0.11
CA ALA A 81 3.30 -25.14 1.05
C ALA A 81 4.27 -24.61 2.11
N LYS A 82 5.29 -25.39 2.50
CA LYS A 82 6.29 -24.97 3.50
C LYS A 82 7.21 -23.84 3.03
N ALA A 83 7.39 -23.68 1.73
CA ALA A 83 8.29 -22.69 1.15
C ALA A 83 7.60 -21.34 0.89
N VAL A 84 6.28 -21.28 0.75
CA VAL A 84 5.55 -20.05 0.41
C VAL A 84 5.68 -19.00 1.51
N GLN A 85 6.12 -17.80 1.16
CA GLN A 85 6.13 -16.61 2.04
C GLN A 85 5.41 -15.41 1.43
N ALA A 86 5.15 -15.43 0.12
CA ALA A 86 4.38 -14.44 -0.60
C ALA A 86 3.48 -15.13 -1.64
N PHE A 87 2.31 -14.55 -1.90
CA PHE A 87 1.34 -15.06 -2.87
C PHE A 87 0.86 -13.94 -3.79
N ILE A 88 0.95 -14.18 -5.09
CA ILE A 88 0.54 -13.27 -6.14
C ILE A 88 -0.41 -14.02 -7.07
N ILE A 89 -1.62 -13.50 -7.26
CA ILE A 89 -2.61 -14.09 -8.16
C ILE A 89 -3.14 -13.06 -9.14
N TYR A 90 -3.12 -13.41 -10.42
CA TYR A 90 -3.73 -12.61 -11.47
C TYR A 90 -5.21 -12.97 -11.66
N PHE A 91 -6.07 -11.96 -11.85
CA PHE A 91 -7.46 -12.14 -12.28
C PHE A 91 -7.77 -11.25 -13.49
N ASP A 92 -8.68 -11.71 -14.36
CA ASP A 92 -9.18 -10.87 -15.45
C ASP A 92 -10.32 -9.97 -14.95
N SER A 93 -10.07 -8.66 -14.92
CA SER A 93 -11.05 -7.66 -14.51
C SER A 93 -12.16 -7.46 -15.55
N ARG A 94 -11.97 -7.87 -16.82
CA ARG A 94 -13.00 -7.79 -17.88
C ARG A 94 -14.14 -8.75 -17.63
N GLU A 95 -13.86 -9.85 -16.94
CA GLU A 95 -14.87 -10.83 -16.57
C GLU A 95 -15.55 -10.42 -15.27
N SER A 96 -16.87 -10.20 -15.30
CA SER A 96 -17.65 -9.85 -14.10
C SER A 96 -17.51 -10.85 -12.95
N GLY A 97 -17.13 -12.09 -13.27
CA GLY A 97 -16.86 -13.17 -12.33
C GLY A 97 -15.38 -13.42 -12.06
N GLY A 98 -14.45 -12.58 -12.54
CA GLY A 98 -13.00 -12.84 -12.53
C GLY A 98 -12.42 -13.16 -11.14
N LEU A 99 -12.96 -12.54 -10.09
CA LEU A 99 -12.58 -12.82 -8.70
C LEU A 99 -12.99 -14.23 -8.22
N SER A 100 -13.96 -14.89 -8.88
CA SER A 100 -14.40 -16.24 -8.52
C SER A 100 -13.29 -17.27 -8.69
N GLY A 101 -12.37 -17.05 -9.62
CA GLY A 101 -11.20 -17.91 -9.82
C GLY A 101 -10.21 -17.88 -8.66
N VAL A 102 -10.28 -16.85 -7.80
CA VAL A 102 -9.42 -16.71 -6.62
C VAL A 102 -9.94 -17.54 -5.45
N LEU A 103 -11.25 -17.81 -5.39
CA LEU A 103 -11.89 -18.51 -4.27
C LEU A 103 -11.27 -19.87 -3.91
N PRO A 104 -10.86 -20.74 -4.86
CA PRO A 104 -10.20 -22.00 -4.52
C PRO A 104 -8.85 -21.82 -3.80
N TRP A 105 -8.20 -20.67 -3.96
CA TRP A 105 -6.92 -20.37 -3.31
C TRP A 105 -7.09 -19.81 -1.89
N LEU A 106 -8.27 -19.28 -1.53
CA LEU A 106 -8.49 -18.67 -0.20
C LEU A 106 -8.19 -19.63 0.97
N PRO A 107 -8.71 -20.88 1.00
CA PRO A 107 -8.38 -21.80 2.08
C PRO A 107 -6.88 -22.14 2.15
N VAL A 108 -6.20 -22.14 0.99
CA VAL A 108 -4.76 -22.40 0.91
C VAL A 108 -3.99 -21.25 1.54
N VAL A 109 -4.27 -20.01 1.15
CA VAL A 109 -3.55 -18.84 1.71
C VAL A 109 -3.89 -18.59 3.18
N GLU A 110 -5.11 -18.92 3.62
CA GLU A 110 -5.48 -18.88 5.05
C GLU A 110 -4.68 -19.88 5.88
N GLU A 111 -4.41 -21.08 5.35
CA GLU A 111 -3.57 -22.09 6.01
C GLU A 111 -2.09 -21.69 6.00
N LEU A 112 -1.58 -21.17 4.87
CA LEU A 112 -0.17 -20.80 4.72
C LEU A 112 0.19 -19.48 5.42
N ALA A 113 -0.76 -18.56 5.51
CA ALA A 113 -0.61 -17.22 6.07
C ALA A 113 0.66 -16.47 5.59
N PRO A 114 0.90 -16.33 4.27
CA PRO A 114 2.03 -15.56 3.75
C PRO A 114 1.92 -14.09 4.16
N GLU A 115 3.07 -13.43 4.32
CA GLU A 115 3.14 -12.03 4.75
C GLU A 115 2.69 -11.06 3.66
N ILE A 116 2.81 -11.48 2.39
CA ILE A 116 2.45 -10.69 1.22
C ILE A 116 1.37 -11.41 0.43
N LEU A 117 0.25 -10.72 0.22
CA LEU A 117 -0.88 -11.14 -0.60
C LEU A 117 -1.16 -10.06 -1.65
N ILE A 118 -0.92 -10.34 -2.93
CA ILE A 118 -1.14 -9.37 -4.01
C ILE A 118 -2.13 -9.94 -5.03
N LEU A 119 -3.21 -9.19 -5.26
CA LEU A 119 -4.18 -9.43 -6.32
C LEU A 119 -3.81 -8.55 -7.50
N VAL A 120 -3.53 -9.17 -8.64
CA VAL A 120 -3.05 -8.49 -9.85
C VAL A 120 -4.11 -8.52 -10.93
N CYS A 121 -4.28 -7.42 -11.66
CA CYS A 121 -4.98 -7.39 -12.95
C CYS A 121 -4.24 -6.47 -13.92
N ASP A 122 -4.63 -6.46 -15.20
CA ASP A 122 -4.08 -5.50 -16.16
C ASP A 122 -4.45 -4.06 -15.74
N HIS A 123 -5.74 -3.76 -15.73
CA HIS A 123 -6.36 -2.57 -15.15
C HIS A 123 -7.78 -2.92 -14.74
N VAL A 124 -8.37 -2.20 -13.79
CA VAL A 124 -9.77 -2.40 -13.40
C VAL A 124 -10.72 -1.83 -14.45
N LEU A 125 -11.88 -2.46 -14.62
CA LEU A 125 -12.86 -2.07 -15.65
C LEU A 125 -14.27 -2.10 -15.09
N ASP A 126 -15.00 -0.99 -15.22
CA ASP A 126 -16.38 -0.87 -14.73
C ASP A 126 -17.36 -1.83 -15.40
N SER A 127 -17.03 -2.31 -16.60
CA SER A 127 -17.84 -3.30 -17.33
C SER A 127 -17.70 -4.74 -16.83
N GLY A 128 -16.67 -5.02 -16.02
CA GLY A 128 -16.44 -6.32 -15.40
C GLY A 128 -16.37 -6.18 -13.88
N VAL A 129 -15.15 -6.21 -13.34
CA VAL A 129 -14.86 -5.92 -11.93
C VAL A 129 -14.34 -4.49 -11.81
N SER A 130 -15.15 -3.62 -11.21
CA SER A 130 -14.76 -2.22 -10.99
C SER A 130 -13.68 -2.08 -9.93
N ARG A 131 -13.00 -0.91 -9.93
CA ARG A 131 -12.00 -0.55 -8.92
C ARG A 131 -12.53 -0.75 -7.49
N HIS A 132 -13.72 -0.22 -7.24
CA HIS A 132 -14.37 -0.31 -5.94
C HIS A 132 -14.64 -1.77 -5.53
N GLN A 133 -15.12 -2.61 -6.44
CA GLN A 133 -15.36 -4.03 -6.15
C GLN A 133 -14.06 -4.77 -5.84
N ALA A 134 -13.02 -4.58 -6.66
CA ALA A 134 -11.71 -5.20 -6.44
C ALA A 134 -11.09 -4.76 -5.10
N GLN A 135 -11.15 -3.47 -4.77
CA GLN A 135 -10.65 -2.92 -3.50
C GLN A 135 -11.42 -3.46 -2.29
N GLN A 136 -12.75 -3.49 -2.33
CA GLN A 136 -13.55 -4.08 -1.25
C GLN A 136 -13.23 -5.56 -1.05
N TRP A 137 -13.06 -6.30 -2.15
CA TRP A 137 -12.66 -7.70 -2.11
C TRP A 137 -11.28 -7.84 -1.46
N CYS A 138 -10.31 -7.02 -1.87
CA CYS A 138 -8.95 -7.01 -1.33
C CYS A 138 -8.93 -6.75 0.18
N LEU A 139 -9.65 -5.72 0.64
CA LEU A 139 -9.79 -5.40 2.08
C LEU A 139 -10.38 -6.57 2.87
N SER A 140 -11.38 -7.27 2.33
CA SER A 140 -12.01 -8.40 3.01
C SER A 140 -11.14 -9.65 3.12
N HIS A 141 -10.11 -9.80 2.27
CA HIS A 141 -9.22 -10.96 2.24
C HIS A 141 -7.75 -10.60 2.51
N THR A 142 -7.47 -9.37 2.94
CA THR A 142 -6.12 -8.83 3.21
C THR A 142 -5.15 -8.87 2.02
N PHE A 143 -5.68 -8.80 0.80
CA PHE A 143 -4.88 -8.62 -0.41
C PHE A 143 -4.59 -7.14 -0.65
N GLU A 144 -3.47 -6.86 -1.30
CA GLU A 144 -3.22 -5.59 -1.97
C GLU A 144 -3.61 -5.69 -3.44
N LEU A 145 -4.38 -4.72 -3.96
CA LEU A 145 -4.67 -4.63 -5.39
C LEU A 145 -3.53 -3.94 -6.12
N VAL A 146 -3.00 -4.59 -7.16
CA VAL A 146 -2.02 -3.98 -8.07
C VAL A 146 -2.50 -4.11 -9.52
N GLU A 147 -2.69 -2.97 -10.18
CA GLU A 147 -2.93 -2.88 -11.62
C GLU A 147 -1.59 -2.82 -12.34
N LEU A 148 -1.38 -3.67 -13.35
CA LEU A 148 -0.14 -3.70 -14.16
C LEU A 148 -0.01 -2.47 -15.06
N ASN A 149 -1.13 -1.99 -15.59
CA ASN A 149 -1.24 -0.88 -16.53
C ASN A 149 -2.44 0.01 -16.15
N PRO A 150 -2.45 0.65 -14.96
CA PRO A 150 -3.58 1.46 -14.51
C PRO A 150 -3.86 2.61 -15.48
N GLU A 151 -5.14 2.93 -15.68
CA GLU A 151 -5.56 4.07 -16.52
C GLU A 151 -5.23 5.41 -15.85
N ASP A 152 -5.45 5.50 -14.54
CA ASP A 152 -5.14 6.65 -13.72
C ASP A 152 -3.74 6.46 -13.11
N LEU A 153 -2.76 7.19 -13.65
CA LEU A 153 -1.43 7.25 -13.07
C LEU A 153 -1.41 8.23 -11.89
N PRO A 154 -0.62 7.95 -10.85
CA PRO A 154 -0.37 8.91 -9.79
C PRO A 154 0.25 10.18 -10.36
N ASP A 155 -0.03 11.32 -9.72
CA ASP A 155 0.51 12.61 -10.11
C ASP A 155 2.03 12.61 -9.93
N GLU A 156 2.80 12.81 -11.00
CA GLU A 156 4.26 12.82 -10.96
C GLU A 156 4.81 14.06 -10.24
N ASP A 157 3.99 15.10 -10.09
CA ASP A 157 4.33 16.31 -9.31
C ASP A 157 4.10 16.12 -7.80
N ASP A 158 3.51 15.00 -7.38
CA ASP A 158 3.43 14.64 -5.96
C ASP A 158 4.83 14.34 -5.40
N ASP A 159 5.14 14.82 -4.19
CA ASP A 159 6.47 14.61 -3.58
C ASP A 159 6.75 13.12 -3.32
N PHE A 160 5.68 12.33 -3.16
CA PHE A 160 5.72 10.89 -2.90
C PHE A 160 4.73 10.13 -3.79
N PRO A 161 4.99 10.07 -5.11
CA PRO A 161 4.06 9.43 -6.02
C PRO A 161 3.98 7.94 -5.71
N GLU A 162 2.75 7.43 -5.59
CA GLU A 162 2.52 6.01 -5.39
C GLU A 162 3.17 5.20 -6.52
N SER A 163 3.74 4.04 -6.20
CA SER A 163 4.22 3.13 -7.24
C SER A 163 3.08 2.24 -7.72
N THR A 164 3.05 1.96 -9.02
CA THR A 164 2.06 1.08 -9.64
C THR A 164 2.73 -0.09 -10.38
N GLY A 165 1.94 -1.04 -10.87
CA GLY A 165 2.37 -2.17 -11.68
C GLY A 165 3.49 -3.02 -11.06
N VAL A 166 4.35 -3.56 -11.91
CA VAL A 166 5.43 -4.46 -11.48
C VAL A 166 6.41 -3.77 -10.53
N LYS A 167 6.60 -2.45 -10.66
CA LYS A 167 7.42 -1.66 -9.73
C LYS A 167 6.87 -1.79 -8.29
N ARG A 168 5.55 -1.69 -8.12
CA ARG A 168 4.91 -1.86 -6.81
C ARG A 168 5.05 -3.27 -6.26
N ILE A 169 4.86 -4.29 -7.10
CA ILE A 169 5.06 -5.71 -6.72
C ILE A 169 6.48 -5.93 -6.21
N VAL A 170 7.48 -5.48 -6.97
CA VAL A 170 8.90 -5.63 -6.60
C VAL A 170 9.21 -4.89 -5.30
N GLN A 171 8.63 -3.70 -5.08
CA GLN A 171 8.79 -2.96 -3.81
C GLN A 171 8.21 -3.73 -2.63
N ALA A 172 7.01 -4.28 -2.73
CA ALA A 172 6.40 -5.10 -1.68
C ALA A 172 7.30 -6.31 -1.34
N LEU A 173 7.78 -7.02 -2.36
CA LEU A 173 8.68 -8.16 -2.16
C LEU A 173 10.04 -7.77 -1.55
N ASN A 174 10.59 -6.59 -1.89
CA ASN A 174 11.82 -6.07 -1.30
C ASN A 174 11.64 -5.60 0.15
N ALA A 175 10.42 -5.21 0.54
CA ALA A 175 10.10 -4.78 1.90
C ALA A 175 9.89 -5.96 2.86
N ASN A 176 9.77 -7.19 2.34
CA ASN A 176 9.58 -8.38 3.17
C ASN A 176 10.82 -8.77 3.97
N VAL A 177 10.62 -9.59 5.00
CA VAL A 177 11.68 -10.29 5.74
C VAL A 177 11.70 -11.76 5.31
N TRP A 178 12.62 -12.11 4.42
CA TRP A 178 12.74 -13.47 3.90
C TRP A 178 13.49 -14.39 4.86
N SER A 179 13.14 -15.69 4.88
CA SER A 179 13.86 -16.66 5.73
C SER A 179 15.34 -16.84 5.37
N THR A 180 15.72 -16.50 4.14
CA THR A 180 17.10 -16.53 3.61
C THR A 180 17.79 -15.17 3.69
N VAL A 181 17.27 -14.25 4.51
CA VAL A 181 17.82 -12.90 4.62
C VAL A 181 19.23 -12.90 5.22
N GLU A 182 20.17 -12.29 4.51
CA GLU A 182 21.54 -12.02 4.95
C GLU A 182 21.76 -10.51 5.01
N MET A 183 21.96 -9.99 6.22
CA MET A 183 22.16 -8.56 6.42
C MET A 183 23.50 -8.09 5.87
N LYS A 184 23.49 -6.94 5.20
CA LYS A 184 24.73 -6.27 4.83
C LYS A 184 25.34 -5.61 6.06
N GLU A 185 26.67 -5.67 6.13
CA GLU A 185 27.45 -5.21 7.27
C GLU A 185 27.18 -3.73 7.59
N GLY A 186 27.04 -3.39 8.88
CA GLY A 186 26.75 -2.02 9.35
C GLY A 186 25.27 -1.57 9.30
N ARG A 187 24.31 -2.47 9.04
CA ARG A 187 22.87 -2.13 8.97
C ARG A 187 21.94 -2.95 9.87
N VAL A 188 22.50 -3.80 10.72
CA VAL A 188 21.77 -4.71 11.60
C VAL A 188 20.86 -3.96 12.58
N GLU A 189 21.32 -2.83 13.13
CA GLU A 189 20.56 -2.03 14.11
C GLU A 189 19.28 -1.41 13.52
N VAL A 190 19.36 -0.88 12.29
CA VAL A 190 18.20 -0.31 11.57
C VAL A 190 17.17 -1.39 11.23
N PHE A 191 17.64 -2.59 10.90
CA PHE A 191 16.76 -3.70 10.56
C PHE A 191 16.00 -4.26 11.77
N ILE A 192 16.66 -4.36 12.93
CA ILE A 192 16.00 -4.75 14.18
C ILE A 192 14.86 -3.76 14.48
N ALA A 193 15.12 -2.46 14.35
CA ALA A 193 14.08 -1.44 14.54
C ALA A 193 12.89 -1.62 13.58
N MET A 194 13.14 -1.88 12.29
CA MET A 194 12.08 -2.10 11.30
C MET A 194 11.27 -3.38 11.52
N SER A 195 11.89 -4.44 12.03
CA SER A 195 11.23 -5.73 12.30
C SER A 195 10.25 -5.65 13.49
N HIS A 196 10.47 -4.73 14.43
CA HIS A 196 9.63 -4.55 15.61
C HIS A 196 8.38 -3.69 15.36
N SER A 197 8.33 -2.92 14.26
CA SER A 197 7.18 -2.10 13.89
C SER A 197 5.98 -2.90 13.35
N SER A 198 6.16 -4.19 13.03
CA SER A 198 5.12 -5.06 12.47
C SER A 198 4.33 -5.90 13.50
N LEU A 199 4.51 -5.66 14.80
CA LEU A 199 3.78 -6.38 15.84
C LEU A 199 2.35 -5.81 16.00
N LYS A 200 1.39 -6.65 15.64
CA LYS A 200 -0.08 -6.49 15.72
C LYS A 200 -0.54 -5.62 16.91
N VAL A 201 -1.22 -4.51 16.59
CA VAL A 201 -2.09 -3.81 17.54
C VAL A 201 -3.36 -4.64 17.70
N GLU A 202 -3.52 -5.29 18.86
CA GLU A 202 -4.78 -5.93 19.25
C GLU A 202 -5.84 -4.85 19.44
N HIS A 203 -6.92 -4.90 18.63
CA HIS A 203 -8.07 -4.02 18.75
C HIS A 203 -8.96 -4.39 19.95
N PRO A 204 -9.23 -3.47 20.90
CA PRO A 204 -10.43 -3.55 21.72
C PRO A 204 -11.60 -2.97 20.92
N SER A 205 -12.62 -3.80 20.75
CA SER A 205 -13.95 -3.48 20.23
C SER A 205 -14.53 -2.15 20.73
N SER A 206 -14.98 -1.29 19.82
CA SER A 206 -15.84 -0.14 20.13
C SER A 206 -17.19 -0.21 19.41
N PRO A 207 -18.28 0.34 20.00
CA PRO A 207 -19.65 0.08 19.57
C PRO A 207 -20.14 1.04 18.47
N ARG A 208 -21.11 0.54 17.70
CA ARG A 208 -21.81 1.16 16.57
C ARG A 208 -22.75 2.30 17.02
N PRO A 209 -22.81 3.46 16.32
CA PRO A 209 -23.88 4.43 16.52
C PRO A 209 -25.09 4.16 15.58
N PRO A 210 -26.32 4.55 15.97
CA PRO A 210 -27.54 4.29 15.23
C PRO A 210 -27.87 5.38 14.18
N ALA A 211 -28.70 4.97 13.22
CA ALA A 211 -29.18 5.74 12.08
C ALA A 211 -30.38 6.65 12.44
N GLU A 212 -30.45 7.81 11.79
CA GLU A 212 -31.62 8.66 11.45
C GLU A 212 -31.05 9.95 10.82
N GLY A 213 -31.62 10.66 9.85
CA GLY A 213 -32.89 10.66 9.15
C GLY A 213 -32.85 11.81 8.13
N ALA A 214 -33.69 11.74 7.11
CA ALA A 214 -33.72 12.61 5.93
C ALA A 214 -33.98 14.11 6.22
N SER A 215 -33.50 15.00 5.33
CA SER A 215 -34.31 15.91 4.50
C SER A 215 -33.55 17.18 4.07
N GLY A 216 -33.74 17.61 2.82
CA GLY A 216 -33.82 19.04 2.49
C GLY A 216 -32.85 19.60 1.45
N ASN A 217 -33.27 19.57 0.18
CA ASN A 217 -32.68 20.31 -0.94
C ASN A 217 -32.49 21.81 -0.67
N LYS A 218 -31.41 22.40 -1.19
CA LYS A 218 -31.48 23.70 -1.88
C LYS A 218 -30.31 23.88 -2.86
N ALA A 219 -30.70 24.28 -4.07
CA ALA A 219 -29.86 24.63 -5.20
C ALA A 219 -29.11 25.93 -4.94
N GLU A 220 -27.86 26.01 -5.38
CA GLU A 220 -27.16 27.28 -5.50
C GLU A 220 -26.67 27.52 -6.93
N GLU A 221 -26.75 28.80 -7.25
CA GLU A 221 -26.91 29.40 -8.55
C GLU A 221 -25.56 29.87 -9.07
N ARG A 222 -25.26 29.44 -10.29
CA ARG A 222 -24.12 29.84 -11.11
C ARG A 222 -24.06 31.36 -11.25
N THR A 223 -23.02 32.00 -10.73
CA THR A 223 -22.64 33.37 -11.16
C THR A 223 -21.15 33.41 -11.49
N GLU A 224 -20.86 33.50 -12.79
CA GLU A 224 -19.56 33.84 -13.35
C GLU A 224 -19.34 35.36 -13.19
N MET A 225 -18.18 35.78 -12.70
CA MET A 225 -17.64 37.10 -13.02
C MET A 225 -16.11 37.03 -13.07
N ALA A 226 -15.58 37.20 -14.27
CA ALA A 226 -14.16 37.35 -14.54
C ALA A 226 -13.69 38.77 -14.22
N ALA A 227 -12.54 38.90 -13.56
CA ALA A 227 -11.71 40.10 -13.63
C ALA A 227 -10.24 39.72 -13.37
N ASN A 228 -9.39 39.98 -14.37
CA ASN A 228 -7.94 39.88 -14.36
C ASN A 228 -7.29 40.69 -13.23
N ALA A 229 -6.34 40.09 -12.50
CA ALA A 229 -5.09 40.73 -12.08
C ALA A 229 -4.14 39.71 -11.41
N GLU A 230 -2.97 39.51 -12.01
CA GLU A 230 -1.73 39.07 -11.35
C GLU A 230 -0.66 40.16 -11.59
N PRO A 231 0.46 40.22 -10.84
CA PRO A 231 0.99 39.22 -9.88
C PRO A 231 1.45 39.79 -8.52
N GLY A 232 1.63 38.89 -7.55
CA GLY A 232 2.65 39.03 -6.51
C GLY A 232 2.23 39.72 -5.21
N ASN A 233 1.66 38.94 -4.29
CA ASN A 233 2.07 38.90 -2.88
C ASN A 233 1.22 37.87 -2.14
N ASN A 234 1.85 37.13 -1.24
CA ASN A 234 1.22 36.26 -0.24
C ASN A 234 -0.01 36.93 0.40
N ILE A 235 -1.20 36.66 -0.13
CA ILE A 235 -2.46 37.01 0.53
C ILE A 235 -2.70 35.91 1.53
N LEU A 236 -2.22 36.17 2.74
CA LEU A 236 -2.54 35.44 3.97
C LEU A 236 -4.06 35.29 4.03
N ASP A 237 -4.59 34.08 3.82
CA ASP A 237 -5.99 33.79 4.11
C ASP A 237 -6.15 33.84 5.64
N PRO A 238 -6.80 34.88 6.21
CA PRO A 238 -6.89 35.05 7.66
C PRO A 238 -7.72 33.95 8.32
N THR A 239 -8.48 33.18 7.54
CA THR A 239 -9.31 32.09 8.07
C THR A 239 -8.49 30.87 8.44
N ILE A 240 -7.39 30.59 7.73
CA ILE A 240 -6.54 29.42 7.97
C ILE A 240 -5.79 29.57 9.29
N ASP A 241 -5.28 30.76 9.59
CA ASP A 241 -4.58 31.01 10.86
C ASP A 241 -5.53 30.92 12.07
N VAL A 242 -6.79 31.33 11.90
CA VAL A 242 -7.83 31.21 12.94
C VAL A 242 -8.18 29.74 13.21
N ASP A 243 -8.37 28.94 12.16
CA ASP A 243 -8.66 27.51 12.28
C ASP A 243 -7.50 26.74 12.94
N ILE A 244 -6.27 27.11 12.59
CA ILE A 244 -5.04 26.55 13.14
C ILE A 244 -4.86 26.92 14.61
N GLN A 245 -5.12 28.18 14.98
CA GLN A 245 -5.01 28.65 16.35
C GLN A 245 -6.08 28.00 17.24
N GLU A 246 -7.27 27.73 16.70
CA GLU A 246 -8.31 26.98 17.37
C GLU A 246 -7.89 25.52 17.61
N LEU A 247 -7.31 24.82 16.63
CA LEU A 247 -6.76 23.47 16.81
C LEU A 247 -5.70 23.41 17.92
N ALA A 248 -4.76 24.36 17.92
CA ALA A 248 -3.72 24.41 18.94
C ALA A 248 -4.30 24.64 20.35
N SER A 249 -5.33 25.49 20.44
CA SER A 249 -6.05 25.74 21.69
C SER A 249 -6.81 24.50 22.18
N LEU A 250 -7.46 23.77 21.28
CA LEU A 250 -8.15 22.51 21.61
C LEU A 250 -7.17 21.40 22.02
N THR A 251 -5.97 21.38 21.46
CA THR A 251 -4.96 20.35 21.78
C THR A 251 -4.31 20.58 23.15
N THR A 252 -4.14 21.85 23.56
CA THR A 252 -3.57 22.24 24.86
C THR A 252 -4.61 22.44 25.97
N GLY A 253 -5.90 22.38 25.61
CA GLY A 253 -7.04 22.56 26.51
C GLY A 253 -7.26 21.39 27.48
N ASP A 254 -8.27 21.52 28.35
CA ASP A 254 -8.62 20.47 29.31
C ASP A 254 -8.93 19.13 28.62
N ALA A 255 -8.48 18.03 29.22
CA ALA A 255 -8.68 16.68 28.71
C ALA A 255 -10.10 16.16 29.00
N ASP A 256 -11.11 16.93 28.63
CA ASP A 256 -12.51 16.53 28.70
C ASP A 256 -13.03 16.02 27.34
N VAL A 257 -14.16 15.32 27.39
CA VAL A 257 -14.76 14.67 26.22
C VAL A 257 -15.24 15.70 25.19
N GLU A 258 -15.71 16.86 25.64
CA GLU A 258 -16.21 17.92 24.77
C GLU A 258 -15.08 18.57 23.96
N ASN A 259 -13.92 18.76 24.56
CA ASN A 259 -12.72 19.30 23.91
C ASN A 259 -12.18 18.31 22.85
N PHE A 260 -12.19 17.01 23.14
CA PHE A 260 -11.81 15.97 22.18
C PHE A 260 -12.77 15.86 20.99
N GLU A 261 -14.08 15.94 21.22
CA GLU A 261 -15.08 15.95 20.12
C GLU A 261 -14.94 17.20 19.24
N ARG A 262 -14.65 18.36 19.83
CA ARG A 262 -14.37 19.59 19.07
C ARG A 262 -13.08 19.47 18.26
N LEU A 263 -12.04 18.85 18.81
CA LEU A 263 -10.79 18.59 18.08
C LEU A 263 -11.03 17.72 16.84
N PHE A 264 -11.79 16.62 16.98
CA PHE A 264 -12.14 15.76 15.83
C PHE A 264 -13.03 16.45 14.80
N THR A 265 -13.98 17.26 15.26
CA THR A 265 -14.83 18.07 14.37
C THR A 265 -13.98 19.06 13.57
N LYS A 266 -13.05 19.74 14.24
CA LYS A 266 -12.14 20.70 13.61
C LYS A 266 -11.16 20.04 12.63
N LEU A 267 -10.59 18.89 12.99
CA LEU A 267 -9.76 18.10 12.08
C LEU A 267 -10.53 17.66 10.83
N LYS A 268 -11.80 17.28 10.99
CA LYS A 268 -12.68 16.94 9.86
C LYS A 268 -12.94 18.15 8.96
N GLU A 269 -13.27 19.30 9.52
CA GLU A 269 -13.48 20.55 8.77
C GLU A 269 -12.23 20.94 7.98
N MET A 270 -11.04 20.84 8.59
CA MET A 270 -9.78 21.16 7.94
C MET A 270 -9.39 20.15 6.85
N LYS A 271 -9.73 18.87 7.03
CA LYS A 271 -9.60 17.85 5.99
C LYS A 271 -10.53 18.12 4.80
N ASP A 272 -11.78 18.48 5.06
CA ASP A 272 -12.77 18.78 4.02
C ASP A 272 -12.34 20.05 3.23
N LYS A 273 -11.78 21.06 3.92
CA LYS A 273 -11.19 22.26 3.30
C LYS A 273 -9.95 21.92 2.46
N ALA A 274 -9.04 21.08 2.96
CA ALA A 274 -7.87 20.65 2.20
C ALA A 274 -8.26 19.90 0.90
N SER A 275 -9.35 19.13 0.96
CA SER A 275 -9.84 18.34 -0.18
C SER A 275 -10.42 19.20 -1.31
N SER A 276 -10.83 20.45 -1.04
CA SER A 276 -11.35 21.37 -2.05
C SER A 276 -10.27 22.25 -2.70
N LEU A 277 -9.05 22.27 -2.16
CA LEU A 277 -7.93 23.08 -2.67
C LEU A 277 -7.19 22.35 -3.82
N PRO A 278 -6.63 23.10 -4.80
CA PRO A 278 -5.66 22.59 -5.79
C PRO A 278 -4.39 22.03 -5.12
N HIS A 279 -3.62 21.22 -5.86
CA HIS A 279 -2.44 20.49 -5.32
C HIS A 279 -1.46 21.41 -4.56
N GLU A 280 -0.95 22.46 -5.20
CA GLU A 280 -0.01 23.41 -4.59
C GLU A 280 -0.54 24.07 -3.32
N GLU A 281 -1.80 24.50 -3.33
CA GLU A 281 -2.43 25.12 -2.16
C GLU A 281 -2.71 24.10 -1.04
N ARG A 282 -3.05 22.86 -1.41
CA ARG A 282 -3.26 21.75 -0.48
C ARG A 282 -1.96 21.39 0.23
N LYS A 283 -0.83 21.41 -0.48
CA LYS A 283 0.52 21.20 0.07
C LYS A 283 0.86 22.23 1.14
N VAL A 284 0.71 23.52 0.81
CA VAL A 284 0.93 24.62 1.76
C VAL A 284 -0.02 24.53 2.95
N HIS A 285 -1.29 24.17 2.73
CA HIS A 285 -2.26 23.98 3.80
C HIS A 285 -1.82 22.82 4.72
N ALA A 286 -1.50 21.65 4.17
CA ALA A 286 -1.07 20.48 4.94
C ALA A 286 0.20 20.77 5.77
N GLU A 287 1.19 21.46 5.19
CA GLU A 287 2.40 21.88 5.90
C GLU A 287 2.06 22.73 7.13
N LYS A 288 1.18 23.73 6.98
CA LYS A 288 0.74 24.60 8.07
C LYS A 288 0.03 23.81 9.18
N VAL A 289 -0.88 22.90 8.80
CA VAL A 289 -1.61 22.06 9.76
C VAL A 289 -0.66 21.14 10.53
N ALA A 290 0.28 20.50 9.83
CA ALA A 290 1.25 19.60 10.44
C ALA A 290 2.18 20.34 11.41
N LYS A 291 2.72 21.50 11.01
CA LYS A 291 3.56 22.35 11.88
C LYS A 291 2.80 22.81 13.13
N ALA A 292 1.55 23.26 12.96
CA ALA A 292 0.75 23.69 14.09
C ALA A 292 0.41 22.55 15.06
N PHE A 293 0.05 21.37 14.53
CA PHE A 293 -0.22 20.21 15.34
C PHE A 293 1.03 19.76 16.12
N TRP A 294 2.20 19.76 15.46
CA TRP A 294 3.49 19.45 16.09
C TRP A 294 3.80 20.40 17.26
N MET A 295 3.65 21.71 17.04
CA MET A 295 3.83 22.70 18.11
C MET A 295 2.82 22.52 19.24
N ALA A 296 1.58 22.17 18.92
CA ALA A 296 0.51 22.02 19.91
C ALA A 296 0.69 20.80 20.83
N ILE A 297 1.34 19.72 20.35
CA ILE A 297 1.68 18.55 21.18
C ILE A 297 3.01 18.72 21.95
N GLY A 298 3.61 19.91 21.89
CA GLY A 298 4.84 20.26 22.61
C GLY A 298 6.13 20.00 21.83
N GLY A 299 6.06 19.87 20.50
CA GLY A 299 7.24 19.83 19.64
C GLY A 299 7.89 21.21 19.49
N ASP A 300 9.22 21.24 19.38
CA ASP A 300 9.97 22.49 19.32
C ASP A 300 9.99 23.06 17.89
N GLN A 301 9.95 24.39 17.78
CA GLN A 301 9.96 25.07 16.47
C GLN A 301 11.27 24.81 15.70
N ASP A 302 12.38 24.62 16.41
CA ASP A 302 13.70 24.31 15.82
C ASP A 302 13.70 22.92 15.13
N GLU A 303 12.78 22.01 15.47
CA GLU A 303 12.67 20.68 14.85
C GLU A 303 11.97 20.73 13.48
N ILE A 304 11.25 21.81 13.20
CA ILE A 304 10.47 22.02 11.96
C ILE A 304 11.03 23.17 11.09
N GLU A 305 11.95 23.98 11.62
CA GLU A 305 12.70 25.00 10.87
C GLU A 305 13.75 24.34 9.96
N GLY A 306 13.46 24.30 8.66
CA GLY A 306 14.32 23.69 7.63
C GLY A 306 13.69 22.51 6.89
N LEU A 307 12.50 22.06 7.30
CA LEU A 307 11.70 21.05 6.59
C LEU A 307 10.81 21.65 5.49
N SER A 308 10.89 22.96 5.26
CA SER A 308 10.14 23.61 4.17
C SER A 308 10.67 23.07 2.84
N SER A 309 9.76 22.61 1.99
CA SER A 309 10.02 22.32 0.58
C SER A 309 10.26 23.62 -0.19
N GLY A 310 11.27 24.38 0.23
CA GLY A 310 11.87 25.39 -0.60
C GLY A 310 12.61 24.67 -1.72
N GLU A 311 12.09 24.78 -2.93
CA GLU A 311 12.87 24.66 -4.16
C GLU A 311 14.09 25.58 -4.04
N ASP A 312 15.21 25.04 -3.57
CA ASP A 312 16.53 25.64 -3.73
C ASP A 312 17.38 24.69 -4.61
N SER A 313 17.03 24.61 -5.90
CA SER A 313 17.91 24.69 -7.09
C SER A 313 17.32 24.00 -8.33
#